data_AF-A0A383EUQ7-F1
#
_entry.id   AF-A0A383EUQ7-F1
#
_cell.length_a   1.000
_cell.length_b   1.000
_cell.length_c   1.000
_cell.angle_alpha   90.00
_cell.angle_beta   90.00
_cell.angle_gamma   90.00
#
_symmetry.space_group_name_H-M   'P 1'
#
loop_
_entity.id
_entity.type
_entity.pdbx_description
1 polymer ?
#
loop_
_entity_poly.entity_id
_entity_poly.type
_entity_poly.pdbx_seq_one_letter_code
_entity_poly.pdbx_strand_id
1 'polypeptide(L)'
;MPDQTADTGAAGQTYSRRVYPLDAHDLSEEQIAVAFAMTSRRPEAFDEIAEQVSKEKAADFHERWVLGYGHASVAEHAVVHLAVENVSRLAVDTLE
;
A
#
# COMPACT_ATOMS: atom_id res chain seq x y z
N MET A 1 -33.45 30.24 -30.57
CA MET A 1 -33.69 28.87 -30.07
C MET A 1 -32.34 28.16 -30.06
N PRO A 2 -31.61 28.11 -28.93
CA PRO A 2 -30.43 27.28 -28.82
C PRO A 2 -30.90 25.86 -28.48
N ASP A 3 -30.69 24.92 -29.39
CA ASP A 3 -30.85 23.50 -29.12
C ASP A 3 -29.59 23.03 -28.39
N GLN A 4 -29.77 22.76 -27.09
CA GLN A 4 -28.76 22.16 -26.23
C GLN A 4 -28.76 20.66 -26.52
N THR A 5 -27.84 20.21 -27.37
CA THR A 5 -27.41 18.81 -27.36
C THR A 5 -26.16 18.71 -26.51
N ALA A 6 -26.36 18.15 -25.32
CA ALA A 6 -25.32 17.87 -24.34
C ALA A 6 -24.31 16.89 -24.94
N ASP A 7 -23.16 17.42 -25.34
CA ASP A 7 -21.97 16.63 -25.57
C ASP A 7 -21.42 16.23 -24.19
N THR A 8 -21.91 15.10 -23.66
CA THR A 8 -21.32 14.43 -22.50
C THR A 8 -20.01 13.79 -22.95
N GLY A 9 -19.03 14.64 -23.25
CA GLY A 9 -17.65 14.26 -23.44
C GLY A 9 -17.06 13.94 -22.07
N ALA A 10 -16.83 12.66 -21.79
CA ALA A 10 -15.86 12.24 -20.79
C ALA A 10 -14.48 12.79 -21.25
N ALA A 11 -14.21 14.04 -20.89
CA ALA A 11 -12.93 14.69 -21.16
C ALA A 11 -11.84 13.82 -20.53
N GLY A 12 -10.93 13.31 -21.37
CA GLY A 12 -9.85 12.44 -20.96
C GLY A 12 -9.05 13.08 -19.82
N GLN A 13 -9.24 12.56 -18.61
CA GLN A 13 -8.52 13.00 -17.43
C GLN A 13 -7.06 12.63 -17.64
N THR A 14 -6.26 13.61 -18.05
CA THR A 14 -4.83 13.43 -18.26
C THR A 14 -4.19 13.45 -16.88
N TYR A 15 -4.00 12.27 -16.28
CA TYR A 15 -3.30 12.15 -15.00
C TYR A 15 -1.85 12.58 -15.21
N SER A 16 -1.43 13.66 -14.54
CA SER A 16 -0.03 14.07 -14.54
C SER A 16 0.80 12.98 -13.88
N ARG A 17 1.83 12.48 -14.59
CA ARG A 17 2.72 11.45 -14.05
C ARG A 17 3.42 11.98 -12.80
N ARG A 18 3.19 11.35 -11.66
CA ARG A 18 3.89 11.60 -10.40
C ARG A 18 4.86 10.46 -10.11
N VAL A 19 6.10 10.78 -9.73
CA VAL A 19 7.11 9.81 -9.29
C VAL A 19 7.74 10.37 -8.02
N TYR A 20 7.54 9.69 -6.89
CA TYR A 20 8.02 10.13 -5.59
C TYR A 20 8.25 8.91 -4.69
N PRO A 21 9.22 8.96 -3.77
CA PRO A 21 9.32 7.98 -2.71
C PRO A 21 8.15 8.20 -1.73
N LEU A 22 7.49 7.11 -1.33
CA LEU A 22 6.57 7.14 -0.19
C LEU A 22 7.43 7.00 1.07
N ASP A 23 7.41 8.00 1.94
CA ASP A 23 8.37 8.06 3.06
C ASP A 23 7.98 7.08 4.18
N ALA A 24 8.86 6.11 4.43
CA ALA A 24 8.69 5.09 5.47
C ALA A 24 9.02 5.63 6.88
N HIS A 25 9.49 6.88 7.02
CA HIS A 25 9.73 7.45 8.35
C HIS A 25 8.44 7.81 9.09
N ASP A 26 7.39 8.20 8.36
CA ASP A 26 6.10 8.59 8.92
C ASP A 26 5.05 7.47 8.90
N LEU A 27 5.28 6.42 8.10
CA LEU A 27 4.36 5.31 7.87
C LEU A 27 5.02 3.98 8.23
N SER A 28 4.27 3.08 8.87
CA SER A 28 4.76 1.71 9.04
C SER A 28 4.79 0.97 7.70
N GLU A 29 5.67 -0.02 7.59
CA GLU A 29 5.75 -0.94 6.44
C GLU A 29 4.39 -1.61 6.12
N GLU A 30 3.59 -1.89 7.15
CA GLU A 30 2.23 -2.39 6.98
C GLU A 30 1.29 -1.34 6.36
N GLN A 31 1.39 -0.06 6.76
CA GLN A 31 0.61 1.01 6.15
C GLN A 31 0.99 1.19 4.67
N ILE A 32 2.28 1.07 4.34
CA ILE A 32 2.78 1.12 2.96
C ILE A 32 2.17 -0.03 2.15
N ALA A 33 2.30 -1.28 2.62
CA ALA A 33 1.73 -2.45 1.97
C ALA A 33 0.22 -2.31 1.70
N VAL A 34 -0.53 -1.80 2.69
CA VAL A 34 -1.97 -1.56 2.56
C VAL A 34 -2.28 -0.44 1.57
N ALA A 35 -1.51 0.66 1.57
CA ALA A 35 -1.67 1.73 0.60
C ALA A 35 -1.50 1.22 -0.84
N PHE A 36 -0.46 0.41 -1.08
CA PHE A 36 -0.25 -0.25 -2.38
C PHE A 36 -1.42 -1.15 -2.78
N ALA A 37 -1.93 -1.98 -1.86
CA ALA A 37 -3.11 -2.82 -2.14
C ALA A 37 -4.36 -2.00 -2.47
N MET A 38 -4.61 -0.90 -1.74
CA MET A 38 -5.82 -0.10 -1.88
C MET A 38 -5.89 0.63 -3.23
N THR A 39 -4.75 0.99 -3.83
CA THR A 39 -4.70 1.64 -5.15
C THR A 39 -5.34 0.82 -6.27
N SER A 40 -5.39 -0.51 -6.15
CA SER A 40 -6.07 -1.36 -7.13
C SER A 40 -7.59 -1.15 -7.17
N ARG A 41 -8.17 -0.56 -6.12
CA ARG A 41 -9.63 -0.40 -5.93
C ARG A 41 -10.04 1.06 -5.70
N ARG A 42 -9.09 1.99 -5.74
CA ARG A 42 -9.27 3.40 -5.39
C ARG A 42 -8.59 4.31 -6.40
N PRO A 43 -9.29 5.32 -6.96
CA PRO A 43 -8.71 6.26 -7.92
C PRO A 43 -7.79 7.33 -7.31
N GLU A 44 -7.75 7.46 -5.97
CA GLU A 44 -6.91 8.42 -5.24
C GLU A 44 -5.41 8.14 -5.36
N ALA A 45 -4.58 9.15 -5.12
CA ALA A 45 -3.12 9.00 -5.20
C ALA A 45 -2.54 8.26 -3.98
N PHE A 46 -1.33 7.69 -4.11
CA PHE A 46 -0.71 6.87 -3.05
C PHE A 46 -0.50 7.65 -1.74
N ASP A 47 -0.20 8.94 -1.82
CA ASP A 47 -0.03 9.82 -0.66
C ASP A 47 -1.36 10.07 0.06
N GLU A 48 -2.42 10.38 -0.70
CA GLU A 48 -3.77 10.57 -0.15
C GLU A 48 -4.34 9.29 0.48
N ILE A 49 -4.02 8.13 -0.10
CA ILE A 49 -4.41 6.83 0.46
C ILE A 49 -3.62 6.56 1.73
N ALA A 50 -2.32 6.81 1.74
CA ALA A 50 -1.46 6.56 2.91
C ALA A 50 -1.90 7.38 4.14
N GLU A 51 -2.31 8.65 3.96
CA GLU A 51 -2.85 9.48 5.05
C GLU A 51 -4.14 8.92 5.68
N GLN A 52 -4.92 8.13 4.92
CA GLN A 52 -6.18 7.54 5.40
C GLN A 52 -6.00 6.19 6.11
N VAL A 53 -4.85 5.54 5.93
CA VAL A 53 -4.52 4.24 6.51
C VAL A 53 -3.92 4.48 7.89
N SER A 54 -4.72 4.29 8.94
CA SER A 54 -4.20 4.25 10.32
C SER A 54 -3.53 2.90 10.60
N LYS A 55 -2.72 2.83 11.66
CA LYS A 55 -2.06 1.60 12.09
C LYS A 55 -3.06 0.48 12.41
N GLU A 56 -4.17 0.82 13.05
CA GLU A 56 -5.23 -0.14 13.40
C GLU A 56 -5.91 -0.70 12.14
N LYS A 57 -6.19 0.17 11.16
CA LYS A 57 -6.74 -0.27 9.86
C LYS A 57 -5.75 -1.15 9.11
N ALA A 58 -4.46 -0.85 9.19
CA ALA A 58 -3.42 -1.65 8.55
C ALA A 58 -3.35 -3.05 9.17
N ALA A 59 -3.37 -3.16 10.50
CA ALA A 59 -3.39 -4.43 11.22
C ALA A 59 -4.65 -5.26 10.91
N ASP A 60 -5.84 -4.65 10.97
CA ASP A 60 -7.11 -5.31 10.62
C ASP A 60 -7.12 -5.80 9.17
N PHE A 61 -6.52 -5.04 8.25
CA PHE A 61 -6.38 -5.43 6.86
C PHE A 61 -5.43 -6.62 6.73
N HIS A 62 -4.28 -6.60 7.42
CA HIS A 62 -3.32 -7.68 7.41
C HIS A 62 -3.94 -8.99 7.93
N GLU A 63 -4.61 -8.95 9.08
CA GLU A 63 -5.26 -10.12 9.66
C GLU A 63 -6.32 -10.72 8.73
N ARG A 64 -7.19 -9.88 8.16
CA ARG A 64 -8.25 -10.36 7.28
C ARG A 64 -7.72 -10.84 5.93
N TRP A 65 -6.91 -10.02 5.26
CA TRP A 65 -6.59 -10.23 3.85
C TRP A 65 -5.30 -11.01 3.63
N VAL A 66 -4.28 -10.80 4.48
CA VAL A 66 -3.01 -11.51 4.36
C VAL A 66 -3.12 -12.89 5.03
N LEU A 67 -3.52 -12.94 6.30
CA LEU A 67 -3.64 -14.22 7.02
C LEU A 67 -4.91 -15.00 6.64
N GLY A 68 -6.06 -14.32 6.49
CA GLY A 68 -7.34 -14.97 6.22
C GLY A 68 -7.59 -15.37 4.76
N TYR A 69 -7.30 -14.48 3.79
CA TYR A 69 -7.54 -14.73 2.35
C TYR A 69 -6.29 -15.16 1.58
N GLY A 70 -5.12 -15.17 2.20
CA GLY A 70 -3.88 -15.62 1.57
C GLY A 70 -3.33 -14.66 0.50
N HIS A 71 -3.68 -13.37 0.55
CA HIS A 71 -3.10 -12.35 -0.34
C HIS A 71 -1.68 -11.95 0.11
N ALA A 72 -0.78 -12.93 0.16
CA ALA A 72 0.59 -12.74 0.62
C ALA A 72 1.37 -11.73 -0.24
N SER A 73 1.01 -11.55 -1.52
CA SER A 73 1.65 -10.59 -2.43
C SER A 73 1.58 -9.14 -1.95
N VAL A 74 0.61 -8.79 -1.10
CA VAL A 74 0.54 -7.44 -0.50
C VAL A 74 1.66 -7.25 0.54
N ALA A 75 1.97 -8.30 1.30
CA ALA A 75 2.99 -8.26 2.35
C ALA A 75 4.42 -8.17 1.78
N GLU A 76 4.63 -8.54 0.51
CA GLU A 76 5.94 -8.42 -0.15
C GLU A 76 6.43 -6.97 -0.26
N HIS A 77 5.53 -5.99 -0.18
CA HIS A 77 5.88 -4.58 -0.19
C HIS A 77 6.36 -4.04 1.17
N ALA A 78 6.23 -4.81 2.26
CA ALA A 78 6.68 -4.44 3.59
C ALA A 78 8.10 -4.98 3.84
N VAL A 79 9.08 -4.09 3.97
CA VAL A 79 10.49 -4.48 4.19
C VAL A 79 10.88 -4.22 5.64
N VAL A 80 11.20 -5.29 6.38
CA VAL A 80 11.65 -5.16 7.78
C VAL A 80 13.16 -5.26 7.87
N HIS A 81 13.79 -4.22 8.40
CA HIS A 81 15.20 -4.26 8.79
C HIS A 81 15.33 -4.92 10.18
N LEU A 82 15.70 -6.20 10.21
CA LEU A 82 15.86 -6.97 11.45
C LEU A 82 17.34 -7.19 11.78
N ALA A 83 17.76 -6.77 12.97
CA ALA A 83 19.06 -7.09 13.55
C ALA A 83 18.89 -8.11 14.67
N VAL A 84 19.63 -9.21 14.61
CA VAL A 84 19.55 -10.32 15.58
C VAL A 84 20.92 -10.55 16.19
N GLU A 85 21.02 -10.37 17.50
CA GLU A 85 22.28 -10.48 18.26
C GLU A 85 22.20 -11.60 19.31
N ASN A 86 23.36 -12.11 19.74
CA ASN A 86 23.48 -13.16 20.77
C ASN A 86 22.76 -14.48 20.45
N VAL A 87 22.58 -14.81 19.17
CA VAL A 87 22.00 -16.08 18.74
C VAL A 87 23.11 -17.09 18.48
N SER A 88 22.89 -18.33 18.92
CA SER A 88 23.86 -19.41 18.74
C SER A 88 24.06 -19.72 17.25
N ARG A 89 25.28 -20.14 16.86
CA ARG A 89 25.57 -20.53 15.47
C ARG A 89 24.60 -21.58 14.92
N LEU A 90 24.15 -22.52 15.76
CA LEU A 90 23.19 -23.55 15.36
C LEU A 90 21.82 -22.97 14.99
N ALA A 91 21.39 -21.89 15.66
CA ALA A 91 20.12 -21.24 15.37
C ALA A 91 20.22 -20.30 14.15
N VAL A 92 21.41 -19.74 13.89
CA VAL A 92 21.67 -18.95 12.67
C VAL A 92 21.55 -19.83 11.41
N ASP A 93 21.97 -21.10 11.49
CA ASP A 93 21.86 -22.06 10.37
C ASP A 93 20.41 -22.29 9.91
N THR A 94 19.41 -22.05 10.77
CA THR A 94 17.98 -22.12 10.43
C THR A 94 17.42 -20.78 9.91
N LEU A 95 18.12 -19.67 10.19
CA LEU A 95 17.73 -18.32 9.78
C LEU A 95 18.23 -17.97 8.38
N GLU A 96 19.29 -18.63 7.91
CA GLU A 96 19.77 -18.59 6.50
C GLU A 96 18.86 -19.43 5.58
#